data_AF-A0A2I1HIZ1-F1
#
_entry.id   AF-A0A2I1HIZ1-F1
#
_cell.length_a   1.000
_cell.length_b   1.000
_cell.length_c   1.000
_cell.angle_alpha   90.00
_cell.angle_beta   90.00
_cell.angle_gamma   90.00
#
_symmetry.space_group_name_H-M   'P 1'
#
loop_
_entity.id
_entity.type
_entity.pdbx_description
1 polymer ?
#
loop_
_entity_poly.entity_id
_entity_poly.type
_entity_poly.pdbx_seq_one_letter_code
_entity_poly.pdbx_strand_id
1 'polypeptide(L)' 'MVKYQGYSALISYLRSQAKWSFRGFLVLYREVIVSSSSSKDWRELNKTWVDRFLGAAKKLSDKKIFADLTEKLP' A
#
# COMPACT_ATOMS: atom_id res chain seq x y z
N MET A 1 12.93 6.98 1.47
CA MET A 1 11.68 6.20 1.62
C MET A 1 12.04 4.92 2.36
N VAL A 2 11.59 4.74 3.60
CA VAL A 2 11.94 3.53 4.37
C VAL A 2 11.30 2.33 3.67
N LYS A 3 12.12 1.48 3.05
CA LYS A 3 11.68 0.21 2.47
C LYS A 3 11.51 -0.77 3.62
N TYR A 4 10.26 -1.01 4.04
CA TYR A 4 9.93 -2.04 5.02
C TYR A 4 9.55 -3.35 4.31
N GLN A 5 9.67 -4.47 5.02
CA GLN A 5 9.29 -5.79 4.50
C GLN A 5 7.80 -5.79 4.12
N GLY A 6 7.50 -6.21 2.89
CA GLY A 6 6.15 -6.17 2.32
C GLY A 6 5.77 -4.85 1.61
N TYR A 7 6.65 -3.84 1.57
CA TYR A 7 6.42 -2.63 0.77
C TYR A 7 6.24 -2.93 -0.73
N SER A 8 7.03 -3.85 -1.29
CA SER A 8 6.90 -4.28 -2.69
C SER A 8 5.55 -4.92 -2.98
N ALA A 9 5.06 -5.77 -2.07
CA ALA A 9 3.74 -6.39 -2.14
C ALA A 9 2.62 -5.33 -2.13
N LEU A 10 2.71 -4.35 -1.24
CA LEU A 10 1.75 -3.25 -1.16
C LEU A 10 1.70 -2.44 -2.46
N ILE A 11 2.86 -2.02 -2.98
CA ILE A 11 2.91 -1.24 -4.23
C ILE A 11 2.43 -2.07 -5.43
N SER A 12 2.74 -3.37 -5.47
CA SER A 12 2.28 -4.26 -6.53
C SER A 12 0.76 -4.37 -6.51
N TYR A 13 0.16 -4.57 -5.33
CA TYR A 13 -1.29 -4.60 -5.17
C TYR A 13 -1.96 -3.29 -5.62
N LEU A 14 -1.45 -2.14 -5.16
CA LEU A 14 -2.04 -0.84 -5.51
C LEU A 14 -1.91 -0.54 -7.02
N ARG A 15 -0.88 -1.04 -7.70
CA ARG A 15 -0.72 -0.86 -9.14
C ARG A 15 -1.58 -1.82 -9.97
N SER A 16 -1.81 -3.04 -9.48
CA SER A 16 -2.56 -4.06 -10.23
C SER A 16 -4.07 -3.94 -10.08
N GLN A 17 -4.56 -3.33 -9.01
CA GLN A 17 -5.98 -3.31 -8.69
C GLN A 17 -6.69 -2.08 -9.25
N ALA A 18 -7.80 -2.30 -9.96
CA ALA A 18 -8.67 -1.23 -10.44
C ALA A 18 -9.40 -0.50 -9.30
N LYS A 19 -9.67 -1.19 -8.19
CA LYS A 19 -10.24 -0.62 -6.96
C LYS A 19 -9.44 -1.09 -5.76
N TRP A 20 -8.96 -0.16 -4.95
CA TRP A 20 -8.16 -0.48 -3.78
C TRP A 20 -9.05 -0.87 -2.60
N SER A 21 -8.80 -2.05 -2.03
CA SER A 21 -9.45 -2.52 -0.81
C SER A 21 -8.38 -2.97 0.20
N PHE A 22 -8.37 -2.38 1.40
CA PHE A 22 -7.46 -2.81 2.46
C PHE A 22 -7.76 -4.24 2.92
N ARG A 23 -9.06 -4.61 3.01
CA ARG A 23 -9.46 -5.98 3.34
C ARG A 23 -9.03 -6.98 2.26
N GLY A 24 -9.13 -6.60 0.98
CA GLY A 24 -8.63 -7.42 -0.13
C GLY A 24 -7.11 -7.61 -0.08
N PHE A 25 -6.37 -6.55 0.27
CA PHE A 25 -4.93 -6.61 0.46
C PHE A 25 -4.55 -7.56 1.61
N LEU A 26 -5.24 -7.48 2.75
CA LEU A 26 -5.02 -8.36 3.89
C LEU A 26 -5.20 -9.83 3.54
N VAL A 27 -6.24 -10.16 2.75
CA VAL A 27 -6.52 -11.55 2.35
C VAL A 27 -5.43 -12.08 1.42
N LEU A 28 -5.03 -11.30 0.41
CA LEU A 28 -4.06 -11.74 -0.59
C LEU A 28 -2.62 -11.79 -0.08
N TYR A 29 -2.26 -10.90 0.85
CA TYR A 29 -0.89 -10.72 1.32
C TYR A 29 -0.71 -11.05 2.81
N ARG A 30 -1.62 -11.86 3.38
CA ARG A 30 -1.61 -12.24 4.80
C ARG A 30 -0.25 -12.75 5.27
N GLU A 31 0.37 -13.66 4.52
CA GLU A 31 1.66 -14.26 4.91
C GLU A 31 2.80 -13.23 4.90
N VAL A 32 2.80 -12.33 3.92
CA VAL A 32 3.77 -11.23 3.84
C VAL A 32 3.60 -10.30 5.04
N ILE A 33 2.36 -9.98 5.41
CA ILE A 33 2.04 -9.10 6.53
C ILE A 33 2.48 -9.72 7.86
N VAL A 34 2.15 -11.00 8.09
CA VAL A 34 2.51 -11.72 9.31
C VAL A 34 4.03 -11.89 9.42
N SER A 35 4.72 -12.26 8.33
CA SER A 35 6.17 -12.44 8.32
C SER A 35 6.97 -11.13 8.41
N SER A 36 6.37 -10.00 8.01
CA SER A 36 6.99 -8.68 8.07
C SER A 36 6.99 -8.01 9.44
N SER A 37 6.32 -8.63 10.42
CA SER A 37 6.09 -8.05 11.74
C SER A 37 6.89 -8.79 12.80
N SER A 38 7.61 -8.03 13.63
CA SER A 38 8.11 -8.51 14.91
C SER A 38 7.10 -8.34 16.04
N SER A 39 6.04 -7.54 15.85
CA SER A 39 5.01 -7.33 16.86
C SER A 39 4.09 -8.54 16.94
N LYS A 40 3.88 -9.02 18.17
CA LYS A 40 2.89 -10.05 18.53
C LYS A 40 1.50 -9.45 18.76
N ASP A 41 1.39 -8.12 18.81
CA ASP A 41 0.10 -7.43 18.93
C ASP A 41 -0.50 -7.23 17.53
N TRP A 42 -1.56 -8.01 17.27
CA TRP A 42 -2.35 -7.91 16.04
C TRP A 42 -2.95 -6.53 15.82
N ARG A 43 -3.33 -5.79 16.88
CA ARG A 43 -3.94 -4.46 16.77
C ARG A 43 -2.92 -3.44 16.27
N GLU A 44 -1.72 -3.45 16.83
CA GLU A 44 -0.62 -2.60 16.38
C GLU A 44 -0.20 -2.94 14.94
N LEU A 45 -0.13 -4.22 14.62
CA LEU A 45 0.19 -4.68 13.27
C LEU A 45 -0.86 -4.18 12.26
N ASN A 46 -2.14 -4.34 12.58
CA ASN A 46 -3.22 -3.89 11.71
C ASN A 46 -3.18 -2.37 11.53
N LYS A 47 -3.02 -1.60 12.62
CA LYS A 47 -2.90 -0.13 12.55
C LYS A 47 -1.72 0.29 11.66
N THR A 48 -0.56 -0.33 11.86
CA THR A 48 0.64 -0.08 11.05
C THR A 48 0.38 -0.32 9.56
N TRP A 49 -0.30 -1.41 9.21
CA TRP A 49 -0.61 -1.72 7.82
C TRP A 49 -1.71 -0.84 7.22
N VAL A 50 -2.67 -0.37 8.01
CA VAL A 50 -3.64 0.65 7.59
C VAL A 50 -2.90 1.95 7.23
N ASP A 51 -2.04 2.44 8.11
CA ASP A 51 -1.30 3.69 7.88
C ASP A 51 -0.40 3.59 6.64
N ARG A 52 0.28 2.45 6.48
CA ARG A 52 1.09 2.13 5.29
C ARG A 52 0.25 2.11 4.02
N PHE A 53 -0.91 1.45 4.05
CA PHE A 53 -1.80 1.35 2.91
C PHE A 53 -2.32 2.71 2.48
N LEU A 54 -2.85 3.50 3.41
CA LEU A 54 -3.37 4.85 3.15
C LEU A 54 -2.27 5.78 2.64
N GLY A 55 -1.08 5.74 3.24
CA GLY A 55 0.06 6.56 2.82
C GLY A 55 0.57 6.20 1.42
N ALA A 56 0.59 4.93 1.06
CA ALA A 56 0.98 4.48 -0.27
C ALA A 56 -0.08 4.81 -1.32
N ALA A 57 -1.37 4.60 -0.99
CA ALA A 57 -2.50 4.95 -1.82
C ALA A 57 -2.51 6.45 -2.17
N LYS A 58 -2.39 7.32 -1.17
CA LYS A 58 -2.34 8.77 -1.37
C LYS A 58 -1.22 9.17 -2.34
N LYS A 59 0.00 8.71 -2.09
CA LYS A 59 1.16 9.01 -2.95
C LYS A 59 0.98 8.53 -4.39
N LEU A 60 0.33 7.38 -4.59
CA LEU A 60 0.13 6.84 -5.93
C LEU A 60 -0.96 7.61 -6.67
N SER A 61 -2.04 8.02 -5.97
CA SER A 61 -3.05 8.92 -6.51
C SER A 61 -2.47 10.27 -6.90
N ASP A 62 -1.66 10.89 -6.03
CA ASP A 62 -1.01 12.18 -6.31
C ASP A 62 -0.11 12.08 -7.55
N LYS A 63 0.63 10.97 -7.69
CA LYS A 63 1.44 10.71 -8.90
C LYS A 63 0.61 10.55 -10.16
N LYS A 64 -0.53 9.86 -10.07
CA LYS A 64 -1.44 9.69 -11.22
C LYS A 64 -2.01 11.05 -11.64
N ILE A 65 -2.47 11.85 -10.68
CA ILE A 65 -2.96 13.22 -10.93
C ILE A 65 -1.87 14.06 -11.59
N PHE A 66 -0.64 14.01 -11.08
CA PHE A 66 0.48 14.73 -11.66
C PHE A 66 0.76 14.30 -13.11
N ALA A 67 0.81 12.99 -13.38
CA ALA A 67 1.00 12.46 -14.73
C ALA A 67 -0.11 12.94 -15.69
N ASP A 68 -1.37 12.84 -15.27
CA ASP A 68 -2.54 13.28 -16.05
C ASP A 68 -2.50 14.80 -16.32
N LEU A 69 -1.95 15.61 -15.40
CA LEU A 69 -1.76 17.05 -15.59
C LEU A 69 -0.63 17.35 -16.56
N THR A 70 0.49 16.62 -16.48
CA THR A 70 1.64 16.81 -17.37
C THR A 70 1.37 16.38 -18.81
N GLU A 71 0.57 15.34 -19.03
CA GLU A 71 0.19 14.89 -20.38
C GLU A 71 -0.71 15.91 -21.10
N LYS A 72 -1.42 16.75 -20.34
CA LYS A 72 -2.32 17.79 -20.89
C LYS A 72 -1.62 19.12 -21.16
N LEU A 73 -0.35 19.25 -20.83
CA LEU A 73 0.43 20.45 -21.12
C LEU A 73 1.29 20.19 -22.39
N PRO A 74 1.17 21.04 -23.43
CA PRO A 74 1.90 20.88 -24.70
C PRO A 74 3.41 21.11 -24.55
#